data_AF-A0A1F9PV93-F1
#
_entry.id   AF-A0A1F9PV93-F1
#
_cell.length_a   1.000
_cell.length_b   1.000
_cell.length_c   1.000
_cell.angle_alpha   90.00
_cell.angle_beta   90.00
_cell.angle_gamma   90.00
#
_symmetry.space_group_name_H-M   'P 1'
#
loop_
_entity.id
_entity.type
_entity.pdbx_description
1 polymer ?
#
loop_
_entity_poly.entity_id
_entity_poly.type
_entity_poly.pdbx_seq_one_letter_code
_entity_poly.pdbx_strand_id
1 'polypeptide(L)'
;MFVGVGSAAAMSHGPTAEKGKALFSDVKLGTSGQSCSSCHPDGRGMAKAAVKTDLAETINTCIVKALKGTALDTKSVELQSMVLYIQSLGKM
;
A
#
# COMPACT_ATOMS: atom_id res chain seq x y z
N MET A 1 -11.44 44.22 -2.44
CA MET A 1 -10.04 43.85 -2.12
C MET A 1 -10.07 42.50 -1.45
N PHE A 2 -9.22 41.59 -1.94
CA PHE A 2 -9.12 40.16 -1.66
C PHE A 2 -9.02 39.80 -0.17
N VAL A 3 -9.63 38.69 0.25
CA VAL A 3 -8.91 37.56 0.85
C VAL A 3 -9.67 36.26 0.52
N GLY A 4 -9.09 35.46 -0.39
CA GLY A 4 -9.45 34.06 -0.51
C GLY A 4 -8.83 33.26 0.63
N VAL A 5 -9.59 32.34 1.20
CA VAL A 5 -9.06 31.26 2.02
C VAL A 5 -9.37 29.97 1.27
N GLY A 6 -8.32 29.45 0.62
CA GLY A 6 -8.34 28.15 -0.01
C GLY A 6 -8.47 27.07 1.05
N SER A 7 -9.61 26.40 1.07
CA SER A 7 -9.73 25.09 1.70
C SER A 7 -8.90 24.12 0.88
N ALA A 8 -7.68 23.84 1.32
CA ALA A 8 -6.97 22.64 0.92
C ALA A 8 -7.79 21.45 1.41
N ALA A 9 -8.72 20.98 0.56
CA ALA A 9 -9.17 19.61 0.63
C ALA A 9 -7.90 18.77 0.50
N ALA A 10 -7.44 18.20 1.62
CA ALA A 10 -6.70 16.97 1.56
C ALA A 10 -7.59 16.05 0.73
N MET A 11 -7.22 15.89 -0.54
CA MET A 11 -7.98 15.05 -1.45
C MET A 11 -7.84 13.65 -0.91
N SER A 12 -8.82 13.24 -0.10
CA SER A 12 -9.10 11.86 0.24
C SER A 12 -9.58 11.18 -1.04
N HIS A 13 -8.67 11.08 -2.02
CA HIS A 13 -8.80 10.14 -3.11
C HIS A 13 -8.93 8.77 -2.45
N GLY A 14 -10.01 8.06 -2.79
CA GLY A 14 -10.24 6.70 -2.34
C GLY A 14 -9.07 5.78 -2.68
N PRO A 15 -9.14 4.51 -2.26
CA PRO A 15 -8.07 3.58 -2.54
C PRO A 15 -7.86 3.40 -4.05
N THR A 16 -6.61 3.47 -4.50
CA THR A 16 -6.22 3.28 -5.91
C THR A 16 -5.03 2.34 -6.04
N ALA A 17 -4.92 1.66 -7.19
CA ALA A 17 -3.78 0.79 -7.47
C ALA A 17 -2.48 1.59 -7.61
N GLU A 18 -2.53 2.82 -8.14
CA GLU A 18 -1.34 3.68 -8.23
C GLU A 18 -0.80 4.06 -6.85
N LYS A 19 -1.69 4.39 -5.89
CA LYS A 19 -1.28 4.65 -4.51
C LYS A 19 -0.70 3.40 -3.87
N GLY A 20 -1.30 2.23 -4.13
CA GLY A 20 -0.79 0.94 -3.66
C GLY A 20 0.61 0.65 -4.18
N LYS A 21 0.88 0.92 -5.47
CA LYS A 21 2.20 0.77 -6.08
C LYS A 21 3.24 1.69 -5.44
N ALA A 22 2.87 2.95 -5.16
CA ALA A 22 3.75 3.90 -4.49
C ALA A 22 4.12 3.41 -3.08
N LEU A 23 3.12 3.00 -2.28
CA LEU A 23 3.32 2.45 -0.94
C LEU A 23 4.16 1.18 -0.96
N PHE A 24 3.94 0.29 -1.93
CA PHE A 24 4.70 -0.95 -2.09
C PHE A 24 6.21 -0.73 -2.24
N SER A 25 6.63 0.43 -2.74
CA SER A 25 8.04 0.81 -2.88
C SER A 25 8.53 1.74 -1.77
N ASP A 26 7.68 2.11 -0.81
CA ASP A 26 8.01 3.06 0.24
C ASP A 26 8.73 2.37 1.41
N VAL A 27 10.00 2.75 1.61
CA VAL A 27 10.82 2.28 2.74
C VAL A 27 10.33 2.82 4.08
N LYS A 28 9.49 3.85 4.08
CA LYS A 28 8.91 4.46 5.30
C LYS A 28 7.79 3.62 5.92
N LEU A 29 7.35 2.54 5.27
CA LEU A 29 6.41 1.59 5.86
C LEU A 29 6.96 0.85 7.08
N GLY A 30 8.29 0.88 7.29
CA GLY A 30 8.90 0.31 8.48
C GLY A 30 10.26 0.92 8.78
N THR A 31 11.02 0.24 9.64
CA THR A 31 12.32 0.71 10.15
C THR A 31 13.49 -0.15 9.67
N SER A 32 13.23 -1.22 8.93
CA SER A 32 14.25 -2.11 8.36
C SER A 32 15.09 -1.49 7.23
N GLY A 33 14.68 -0.33 6.69
CA GLY A 33 15.29 0.25 5.49
C GLY A 33 14.97 -0.50 4.20
N GLN A 34 13.99 -1.41 4.22
CA GLN A 34 13.48 -2.15 3.07
C GLN A 34 12.04 -1.75 2.75
N SER A 35 11.61 -2.01 1.54
CA SER A 35 10.21 -1.92 1.10
C SER A 35 9.73 -3.27 0.58
N CYS A 36 8.45 -3.37 0.22
CA CYS A 36 7.95 -4.60 -0.41
C CYS A 36 8.68 -4.90 -1.73
N SER A 37 9.02 -3.85 -2.50
CA SER A 37 9.74 -3.99 -3.77
C SER A 37 11.19 -4.46 -3.61
N SER A 38 11.80 -4.32 -2.42
CA SER A 38 13.12 -4.89 -2.14
C SER A 38 13.15 -6.42 -2.28
N CYS A 39 12.07 -7.11 -1.86
CA CYS A 39 11.94 -8.57 -1.98
C CYS A 39 11.12 -9.01 -3.20
N HIS A 40 10.18 -8.17 -3.63
CA HIS A 40 9.26 -8.43 -4.75
C HIS A 40 9.38 -7.33 -5.80
N PRO A 41 10.48 -7.27 -6.57
CA PRO A 41 10.68 -6.22 -7.58
C PRO A 41 9.52 -6.19 -8.57
N ASP A 42 8.91 -5.02 -8.73
CA ASP A 42 7.70 -4.82 -9.56
C ASP A 42 6.56 -5.82 -9.26
N GLY A 43 6.49 -6.33 -8.04
CA GLY A 43 5.48 -7.29 -7.63
C GLY A 43 5.72 -8.72 -8.11
N ARG A 44 6.94 -9.07 -8.54
CA ARG A 44 7.29 -10.45 -8.93
C ARG A 44 6.92 -11.46 -7.84
N GLY A 45 6.24 -12.52 -8.28
CA GLY A 45 5.80 -13.61 -7.41
C GLY A 45 4.49 -13.34 -6.65
N MET A 46 3.84 -12.19 -6.85
CA MET A 46 2.61 -11.82 -6.13
C MET A 46 1.32 -12.35 -6.76
N ALA A 47 1.35 -12.96 -7.95
CA ALA A 47 0.15 -13.45 -8.65
C ALA A 47 -0.68 -14.42 -7.79
N LYS A 48 -0.04 -15.30 -7.01
CA LYS A 48 -0.75 -16.21 -6.09
C LYS A 48 -1.32 -15.51 -4.85
N ALA A 49 -0.72 -14.40 -4.43
CA ALA A 49 -1.22 -13.61 -3.31
C ALA A 49 -2.42 -12.75 -3.72
N ALA A 50 -2.46 -12.30 -4.98
CA ALA A 50 -3.51 -11.47 -5.56
C ALA A 50 -4.93 -12.04 -5.42
N VAL A 51 -5.07 -13.37 -5.38
CA VAL A 51 -6.38 -14.06 -5.30
C VAL A 51 -6.75 -14.49 -3.88
N LYS A 52 -5.92 -14.19 -2.88
CA LYS A 52 -6.18 -14.59 -1.49
C LYS A 52 -7.21 -13.68 -0.82
N THR A 53 -8.09 -14.27 -0.03
CA THR A 53 -9.08 -13.55 0.78
C THR A 53 -8.47 -12.86 1.98
N ASP A 54 -7.34 -13.37 2.50
CA ASP A 54 -6.59 -12.83 3.64
C ASP A 54 -5.50 -11.82 3.23
N LEU A 55 -5.51 -11.33 1.98
CA LEU A 55 -4.44 -10.51 1.43
C LEU A 55 -4.09 -9.29 2.29
N ALA A 56 -5.08 -8.61 2.86
CA ALA A 56 -4.87 -7.48 3.78
C ALA A 56 -4.06 -7.87 5.03
N GLU A 57 -4.34 -9.03 5.62
CA GLU A 57 -3.62 -9.55 6.78
C GLU A 57 -2.22 -10.02 6.40
N THR A 58 -2.06 -10.65 5.24
CA THR A 58 -0.76 -11.00 4.68
C THR A 58 0.11 -9.75 4.48
N ILE A 59 -0.45 -8.67 3.93
CA ILE A 59 0.27 -7.38 3.76
C ILE A 59 0.74 -6.86 5.12
N ASN A 60 -0.15 -6.80 6.12
CA ASN A 60 0.21 -6.34 7.46
C ASN A 60 1.25 -7.24 8.14
N THR A 61 1.20 -8.55 7.90
CA THR A 61 2.22 -9.49 8.39
C THR A 61 3.59 -9.16 7.80
N CYS A 62 3.67 -8.84 6.50
CA CYS A 62 4.91 -8.42 5.86
C CYS A 62 5.43 -7.09 6.43
N ILE A 63 4.56 -6.10 6.63
CA ILE A 63 4.93 -4.80 7.22
C ILE A 63 5.53 -5.00 8.62
N VAL A 64 4.85 -5.76 9.48
CA VAL A 64 5.29 -5.97 10.87
C VAL A 64 6.53 -6.85 10.95
N LYS A 65 6.52 -8.02 10.29
CA LYS A 65 7.58 -9.03 10.48
C LYS A 65 8.83 -8.73 9.67
N ALA A 66 8.67 -8.37 8.39
CA ALA A 66 9.79 -8.12 7.48
C ALA A 66 10.25 -6.67 7.54
N LEU A 67 9.32 -5.71 7.43
CA LEU A 67 9.70 -4.29 7.38
C LEU A 67 9.95 -3.67 8.76
N LYS A 68 9.56 -4.35 9.85
CA LYS A 68 9.59 -3.83 11.22
C LYS A 68 8.77 -2.54 11.37
N GLY A 69 7.65 -2.47 10.67
CA GLY A 69 6.68 -1.39 10.73
C GLY A 69 5.50 -1.71 11.63
N THR A 70 4.52 -0.82 11.63
CA THR A 70 3.25 -1.00 12.32
C THR A 70 2.18 -1.43 11.31
N ALA A 71 1.32 -2.35 11.70
CA ALA A 71 0.20 -2.75 10.87
C ALA A 71 -0.66 -1.54 10.49
N LEU A 72 -1.06 -1.46 9.23
CA LEU A 72 -2.01 -0.48 8.75
C LEU A 72 -3.42 -0.88 9.19
N ASP A 73 -4.27 0.12 9.46
CA ASP A 73 -5.67 -0.13 9.77
C ASP A 73 -6.35 -0.85 8.60
N THR A 74 -7.18 -1.85 8.89
CA THR A 74 -7.79 -2.70 7.86
C THR A 74 -8.78 -1.95 6.96
N LYS A 75 -9.29 -0.81 7.44
CA LYS A 75 -10.18 0.09 6.71
C LYS A 75 -9.45 1.32 6.18
N SER A 76 -8.13 1.45 6.39
CA SER A 76 -7.34 2.56 5.84
C SER A 76 -7.34 2.56 4.32
N VAL A 77 -7.25 3.76 3.76
CA VAL A 77 -7.06 3.96 2.32
C VAL A 77 -5.72 3.35 1.90
N GLU A 78 -4.67 3.43 2.72
CA GLU A 78 -3.37 2.84 2.41
C GLU A 78 -3.44 1.33 2.21
N LEU A 79 -4.00 0.58 3.17
CA LEU A 79 -4.04 -0.87 3.06
C LEU A 79 -4.92 -1.32 1.89
N GLN A 80 -6.08 -0.68 1.71
CA GLN A 80 -6.97 -0.97 0.59
C GLN A 80 -6.30 -0.67 -0.76
N SER A 81 -5.52 0.41 -0.84
CA SER A 81 -4.73 0.73 -2.05
C SER A 81 -3.69 -0.36 -2.33
N MET A 82 -2.98 -0.84 -1.30
CA MET A 82 -2.03 -1.95 -1.45
C MET A 82 -2.71 -3.24 -1.92
N VAL A 83 -3.89 -3.56 -1.39
CA VAL A 83 -4.70 -4.71 -1.84
C VAL A 83 -5.04 -4.57 -3.32
N LEU A 84 -5.54 -3.41 -3.76
CA LEU A 84 -5.88 -3.16 -5.17
C LEU A 84 -4.68 -3.32 -6.09
N TYR A 85 -3.50 -2.81 -5.68
CA TYR A 85 -2.28 -2.98 -6.44
C TYR A 85 -1.88 -4.46 -6.56
N ILE A 86 -1.84 -5.20 -5.46
CA ILE A 86 -1.44 -6.61 -5.52
C ILE A 86 -2.47 -7.45 -6.31
N GLN A 87 -3.76 -7.13 -6.19
CA GLN A 87 -4.81 -7.76 -6.99
C GLN A 87 -4.66 -7.48 -8.50
N SER A 88 -4.20 -6.30 -8.90
CA SER A 88 -3.98 -5.99 -10.32
C SER A 88 -2.84 -6.82 -10.93
N LEU A 89 -1.85 -7.22 -10.13
CA LEU A 89 -0.75 -8.10 -10.54
C LEU A 89 -1.18 -9.56 -10.78
N GLY A 90 -2.34 -9.99 -10.28
CA GLY A 90 -2.89 -11.32 -10.55
C GLY A 90 -3.73 -11.41 -11.83
N LYS A 91 -4.01 -10.26 -12.46
CA LYS A 91 -4.82 -10.15 -13.67
C LYS A 91 -3.99 -10.01 -14.95
N MET A 92 -2.67 -9.92 -14.82
CA MET A 92 -1.68 -9.92 -15.91
C MET A 92 -1.23 -11.35 -16.22
#